data_AF-A0AB38PF41-F1
#
_entry.id   AF-A0AB38PF41-F1
#
_cell.length_a   1.000
_cell.length_b   1.000
_cell.length_c   1.000
_cell.angle_alpha   90.00
_cell.angle_beta   90.00
_cell.angle_gamma   90.00
#
_symmetry.space_group_name_H-M   'P 1'
#
loop_
_entity.id
_entity.type
_entity.pdbx_description
1 polymer ?
#
loop_
_entity_poly.entity_id
_entity_poly.type
_entity_poly.pdbx_seq_one_letter_code
_entity_poly.pdbx_strand_id
1 'polypeptide(L)'
;MGNVNIVSFGQHLNKIFNDTKMYLENIKKLSSRNIKDENIKSNLDKMGETVEEAIDKVNEQISNLKENLEWSKLTIGFFGETNAGKSTIVETLIKGNGNSIGDGTKDFTKETTEKNYNDFKILDLPGMEGEENTYEDEIKKGLNKCHIIFYVSSSQKEPEEGTLNKIKRFLDKQTNIYSIMNVKKFLNSRNINQPLITEDIKTVQLRTEEKFKRTFGSHYKGSVVLSAYMAQISRNIIPKKQDAKRKSKSIELIGSEKTYMSTVILINLLIY
;
A
#
# COMPACT_ATOMS: atom_id res chain seq x y z
N MET A 1 -1.50 -22.62 12.08
CA MET A 1 -2.13 -21.52 11.31
C MET A 1 -1.77 -21.74 9.86
N GLY A 2 -2.77 -21.94 8.99
CA GLY A 2 -2.55 -22.35 7.60
C GLY A 2 -1.84 -21.25 6.81
N ASN A 3 -0.77 -21.63 6.11
CA ASN A 3 -0.15 -20.79 5.09
C ASN A 3 -1.19 -20.42 4.04
N VAL A 4 -1.72 -19.20 4.10
CA VAL A 4 -2.45 -18.63 2.97
C VAL A 4 -1.39 -18.31 1.92
N ASN A 5 -1.16 -19.27 1.01
CA ASN A 5 -0.27 -19.14 -0.13
C ASN A 5 -0.81 -18.02 -1.02
N ILE A 6 -0.23 -16.82 -0.96
CA ILE A 6 -0.59 -15.69 -1.83
C ILE A 6 -0.41 -16.03 -3.31
N VAL A 7 0.52 -16.95 -3.62
CA VAL A 7 0.71 -17.56 -4.94
C VAL A 7 -0.58 -18.21 -5.48
N SER A 8 -1.52 -18.59 -4.59
CA SER A 8 -2.79 -19.20 -5.00
C SER A 8 -3.84 -18.18 -5.44
N PHE A 9 -3.78 -16.90 -5.08
CA PHE A 9 -4.89 -15.97 -5.36
C PHE A 9 -5.01 -15.63 -6.84
N GLY A 10 -3.91 -15.24 -7.49
CA GLY A 10 -3.89 -14.97 -8.93
C GLY A 10 -4.22 -16.21 -9.77
N GLN A 11 -3.74 -17.38 -9.34
CA GLN A 11 -4.08 -18.66 -9.97
C GLN A 11 -5.57 -19.03 -9.79
N HIS A 12 -6.12 -18.80 -8.59
CA HIS A 12 -7.51 -19.08 -8.28
C HIS A 12 -8.46 -18.13 -9.04
N LEU A 13 -8.15 -16.84 -9.10
CA LEU A 13 -8.91 -15.90 -9.92
C LEU A 13 -8.84 -16.25 -11.40
N ASN A 14 -7.65 -16.53 -11.95
CA ASN A 14 -7.52 -16.97 -13.33
C ASN A 14 -8.36 -18.22 -13.63
N LYS A 15 -8.41 -19.17 -12.67
CA LYS A 15 -9.27 -20.36 -12.79
C LYS A 15 -10.75 -19.98 -12.84
N ILE A 16 -11.25 -19.19 -11.89
CA ILE A 16 -12.65 -18.73 -11.86
C ILE A 16 -13.03 -18.03 -13.18
N PHE A 17 -12.16 -17.17 -13.69
CA PHE A 17 -12.40 -16.46 -14.95
C PHE A 17 -12.48 -17.41 -16.14
N ASN A 18 -11.53 -18.34 -16.26
CA ASN A 18 -11.52 -19.33 -17.35
C ASN A 18 -12.76 -20.24 -17.27
N ASP A 19 -13.14 -20.68 -16.07
CA ASP A 19 -14.35 -21.48 -15.85
C ASP A 19 -15.60 -20.70 -16.28
N THR A 20 -15.72 -19.42 -15.86
CA THR A 20 -16.85 -18.54 -16.22
C THR A 20 -16.94 -18.34 -17.73
N LYS A 21 -15.80 -18.08 -18.39
CA LYS A 21 -15.73 -17.95 -19.85
C LYS A 21 -16.20 -19.22 -20.55
N MET A 22 -15.74 -20.38 -20.09
CA MET A 22 -16.14 -21.68 -20.63
C MET A 22 -17.66 -21.91 -20.49
N TYR A 23 -18.26 -21.55 -19.35
CA TYR A 23 -19.70 -21.65 -19.17
C TYR A 23 -20.47 -20.76 -20.15
N LEU A 24 -20.04 -19.51 -20.35
CA LEU A 24 -20.69 -18.59 -21.29
C LEU A 24 -20.57 -19.08 -22.75
N GLU A 25 -19.40 -19.58 -23.15
CA GLU A 25 -19.21 -20.16 -24.49
C GLU A 25 -20.09 -21.40 -24.72
N ASN A 26 -20.30 -22.23 -23.69
CA ASN A 26 -21.20 -23.37 -23.77
C ASN A 26 -22.67 -22.93 -23.95
N ILE A 27 -23.09 -21.86 -23.26
CA ILE A 27 -24.44 -21.29 -23.43
C ILE A 27 -24.61 -20.75 -24.86
N LYS A 28 -23.60 -20.07 -25.42
CA LYS A 28 -23.61 -19.60 -26.82
C LYS A 28 -23.74 -20.75 -27.84
N LYS A 29 -23.11 -21.90 -27.57
CA LYS A 29 -23.26 -23.11 -28.41
C LYS A 29 -24.65 -23.72 -28.33
N LEU A 30 -25.35 -23.57 -27.20
CA LEU A 30 -26.72 -24.05 -27.05
C LEU A 30 -27.73 -23.16 -27.78
N SER A 31 -27.52 -21.84 -27.79
CA SER A 31 -28.39 -20.90 -28.51
C SER A 31 -28.28 -21.00 -30.03
N SER A 32 -27.19 -21.54 -30.56
CA SER A 32 -26.91 -21.67 -32.00
C SER A 32 -27.39 -22.99 -32.64
N ARG A 33 -28.20 -23.79 -31.93
CA ARG A 33 -28.75 -25.04 -32.47
C ARG A 33 -29.84 -24.77 -33.51
N ASN A 34 -29.86 -25.58 -34.57
CA ASN A 34 -30.88 -25.53 -35.62
C ASN A 34 -32.25 -25.96 -35.07
N ILE A 35 -33.11 -24.99 -34.75
CA ILE A 35 -34.49 -25.21 -34.30
C ILE A 35 -35.46 -24.76 -35.41
N LYS A 36 -36.47 -25.60 -35.67
CA LYS A 36 -37.47 -25.38 -36.72
C LYS A 36 -38.60 -24.41 -36.33
N ASP A 37 -38.82 -24.23 -35.02
CA ASP A 37 -39.83 -23.31 -34.48
C ASP A 37 -39.30 -21.87 -34.47
N GLU A 38 -39.97 -20.97 -35.20
CA GLU A 38 -39.54 -19.57 -35.35
C GLU A 38 -39.59 -18.76 -34.04
N ASN A 39 -40.55 -19.02 -33.15
CA ASN A 39 -40.63 -18.34 -31.87
C ASN A 39 -39.49 -18.78 -30.95
N ILE A 40 -39.20 -20.09 -30.92
CA ILE A 40 -38.06 -20.62 -30.15
C ILE A 40 -36.75 -20.10 -30.74
N LYS A 41 -36.62 -20.05 -32.06
CA LYS A 41 -35.44 -19.51 -32.74
C LYS A 41 -35.21 -18.03 -32.40
N SER A 42 -36.22 -17.17 -32.52
CA SER A 42 -36.11 -15.75 -32.18
C SER A 42 -35.71 -15.52 -30.71
N ASN A 43 -36.23 -16.31 -29.78
CA ASN A 43 -35.86 -16.23 -28.37
C ASN A 43 -34.41 -16.68 -28.13
N LEU A 44 -33.94 -17.70 -28.83
CA LEU A 44 -32.55 -18.16 -28.75
C LEU A 44 -31.56 -17.18 -29.38
N ASP A 45 -31.94 -16.51 -30.47
CA ASP A 45 -31.12 -15.47 -31.09
C ASP A 45 -30.92 -14.30 -30.12
N LYS A 46 -31.99 -13.79 -29.49
CA LYS A 46 -31.91 -12.75 -28.44
C LYS A 46 -31.08 -13.17 -27.23
N MET A 47 -31.21 -14.44 -26.83
CA MET A 47 -30.39 -15.01 -25.75
C MET A 47 -28.91 -15.07 -26.17
N GLY A 48 -28.63 -15.43 -27.42
CA GLY A 48 -27.29 -15.42 -28.01
C GLY A 48 -26.66 -14.04 -27.99
N GLU A 49 -27.38 -13.01 -28.45
CA GLU A 49 -26.94 -11.61 -28.41
C GLU A 49 -26.64 -11.14 -26.99
N THR A 50 -27.54 -11.42 -26.03
CA THR A 50 -27.33 -11.05 -24.62
C THR A 50 -26.10 -11.74 -24.01
N VAL A 51 -25.87 -13.01 -24.36
CA VAL A 51 -24.70 -13.78 -23.90
C VAL A 51 -23.43 -13.25 -24.54
N GLU A 52 -23.48 -12.82 -25.81
CA GLU A 52 -22.35 -12.23 -26.52
C GLU A 52 -21.95 -10.89 -25.89
N GLU A 53 -22.90 -10.01 -25.60
CA GLU A 53 -22.64 -8.76 -24.85
C GLU A 53 -22.05 -9.03 -23.46
N ALA A 54 -22.53 -10.07 -22.77
CA ALA A 54 -22.00 -10.46 -21.46
C ALA A 54 -20.56 -10.97 -21.55
N ILE A 55 -20.24 -11.78 -22.57
CA ILE A 55 -18.88 -12.25 -22.85
C ILE A 55 -17.95 -11.06 -23.12
N ASP A 56 -18.39 -10.10 -23.94
CA ASP A 56 -17.59 -8.94 -24.29
C ASP A 56 -17.29 -8.06 -23.07
N LYS A 57 -18.30 -7.77 -22.24
CA LYS A 57 -18.12 -7.04 -20.98
C LYS A 57 -17.16 -7.76 -20.02
N VAL A 58 -17.26 -9.09 -19.92
CA VAL A 58 -16.35 -9.89 -19.09
C VAL A 58 -14.93 -9.84 -19.65
N ASN A 59 -14.75 -9.95 -20.96
CA ASN A 59 -13.42 -9.85 -21.60
C ASN A 59 -12.79 -8.47 -21.42
N GLU A 60 -13.56 -7.40 -21.56
CA GLU A 60 -13.10 -6.03 -21.32
C GLU A 60 -12.66 -5.84 -19.86
N GLN A 61 -13.46 -6.31 -18.90
CA GLN A 61 -13.09 -6.29 -17.48
C GLN A 61 -11.84 -7.11 -17.22
N ILE A 62 -11.70 -8.29 -17.82
CA ILE A 62 -10.49 -9.13 -17.68
C ILE A 62 -9.27 -8.40 -18.25
N SER A 63 -9.37 -7.77 -19.43
CA SER A 63 -8.25 -7.03 -20.02
C SER A 63 -7.81 -5.88 -19.12
N ASN A 64 -8.78 -5.11 -18.63
CA ASN A 64 -8.54 -4.03 -17.69
C ASN A 64 -7.88 -4.53 -16.40
N LEU A 65 -8.34 -5.64 -15.83
CA LEU A 65 -7.74 -6.22 -14.62
C LEU A 65 -6.33 -6.78 -14.91
N LYS A 66 -6.10 -7.41 -16.07
CA LYS A 66 -4.78 -7.92 -16.48
C LYS A 66 -3.74 -6.83 -16.64
N GLU A 67 -4.14 -5.68 -17.17
CA GLU A 67 -3.25 -4.55 -17.39
C GLU A 67 -3.00 -3.73 -16.11
N ASN A 68 -3.98 -3.67 -15.21
CA ASN A 68 -3.93 -2.75 -14.06
C ASN A 68 -3.66 -3.40 -12.70
N LEU A 69 -3.75 -4.72 -12.57
CA LEU A 69 -3.50 -5.43 -11.30
C LEU A 69 -2.22 -6.27 -11.35
N GLU A 70 -1.53 -6.34 -10.22
CA GLU A 70 -0.43 -7.28 -10.03
C GLU A 70 -0.97 -8.63 -9.56
N TRP A 71 -0.99 -9.62 -10.47
CA TRP A 71 -1.61 -10.93 -10.23
C TRP A 71 -0.69 -11.94 -9.53
N SER A 72 0.61 -11.69 -9.56
CA SER A 72 1.62 -12.67 -9.15
C SER A 72 2.01 -12.55 -7.67
N LYS A 73 1.83 -11.37 -7.07
CA LYS A 73 2.32 -11.03 -5.73
C LYS A 73 1.38 -10.08 -5.01
N LEU A 74 1.33 -10.20 -3.68
CA LEU A 74 0.68 -9.20 -2.85
C LEU A 74 1.49 -7.89 -2.92
N THR A 75 0.91 -6.89 -3.59
CA THR A 75 1.43 -5.53 -3.68
C THR A 75 0.98 -4.66 -2.51
N ILE A 76 1.95 -4.05 -1.83
CA ILE A 76 1.80 -3.13 -0.71
C ILE A 76 2.32 -1.75 -1.12
N GLY A 77 1.48 -0.73 -1.08
CA GLY A 77 1.86 0.65 -1.39
C GLY A 77 2.17 1.46 -0.14
N PHE A 78 3.29 2.18 -0.16
CA PHE A 78 3.60 3.24 0.81
C PHE A 78 3.36 4.58 0.13
N PHE A 79 2.41 5.33 0.67
CA PHE A 79 1.94 6.59 0.12
C PHE A 79 1.70 7.59 1.26
N GLY A 80 1.63 8.91 1.02
CA GLY A 80 1.36 9.89 2.08
C GLY A 80 2.07 11.23 1.92
N GLU A 81 2.19 12.00 3.00
CA GLU A 81 2.72 13.36 2.98
C GLU A 81 4.17 13.42 2.45
N THR A 82 4.50 14.53 1.79
CA THR A 82 5.87 14.80 1.34
C THR A 82 6.79 14.91 2.55
N ASN A 83 7.99 14.33 2.45
CA ASN A 83 8.95 14.28 3.56
C ASN A 83 8.46 13.46 4.78
N ALA A 84 7.32 12.76 4.77
CA ALA A 84 6.84 11.99 5.94
C ALA A 84 7.79 10.89 6.43
N GLY A 85 8.72 10.46 5.59
CA GLY A 85 9.66 9.36 5.86
C GLY A 85 9.28 8.04 5.19
N LYS A 86 8.43 8.07 4.16
CA LYS A 86 8.03 6.88 3.36
C LYS A 86 9.23 6.07 2.88
N SER A 87 10.12 6.70 2.12
CA SER A 87 11.28 6.03 1.56
C SER A 87 12.22 5.49 2.64
N THR A 88 12.31 6.15 3.80
CA THR A 88 13.05 5.62 4.97
C THR A 88 12.40 4.34 5.49
N ILE A 89 11.08 4.30 5.63
CA ILE A 89 10.34 3.09 6.07
C ILE A 89 10.54 1.97 5.06
N VAL A 90 10.36 2.25 3.77
CA VAL A 90 10.52 1.27 2.69
C VAL A 90 11.93 0.70 2.67
N GLU A 91 12.96 1.55 2.66
CA GLU A 91 14.37 1.12 2.70
C GLU A 91 14.69 0.29 3.94
N THR A 92 14.14 0.69 5.09
CA THR A 92 14.32 -0.05 6.32
C THR A 92 13.65 -1.41 6.24
N LEU A 93 12.44 -1.50 5.71
CA LEU A 93 11.68 -2.74 5.55
C LEU A 93 12.40 -3.73 4.63
N ILE A 94 12.87 -3.26 3.47
CA ILE A 94 13.57 -4.11 2.50
C ILE A 94 15.05 -4.37 2.83
N LYS A 95 15.55 -3.83 3.95
CA LYS A 95 16.97 -3.86 4.31
C LYS A 95 17.87 -3.35 3.17
N GLY A 96 17.44 -2.25 2.55
CA GLY A 96 18.16 -1.63 1.44
C GLY A 96 19.42 -0.89 1.90
N ASN A 97 20.00 -0.13 0.97
CA ASN A 97 21.24 0.63 1.20
C ASN A 97 20.99 2.10 1.59
N GLY A 98 19.73 2.54 1.60
CA GLY A 98 19.32 3.90 1.93
C GLY A 98 19.46 4.91 0.80
N ASN A 99 19.84 4.50 -0.42
CA ASN A 99 20.04 5.43 -1.54
C ASN A 99 18.76 6.16 -1.96
N SER A 100 17.58 5.53 -1.77
CA SER A 100 16.30 6.20 -2.06
C SER A 100 15.81 7.09 -0.91
N ILE A 101 16.57 7.23 0.20
CA ILE A 101 16.21 8.11 1.30
C ILE A 101 16.61 9.55 0.94
N GLY A 102 15.59 10.37 0.70
CA GLY A 102 15.78 11.78 0.39
C GLY A 102 16.49 12.58 1.48
N ASP A 103 16.96 13.77 1.12
CA ASP A 103 17.67 14.68 2.01
C ASP A 103 16.80 15.64 2.81
N GLY A 104 15.48 15.53 2.67
CA GLY A 104 14.51 16.43 3.27
C GLY A 104 14.13 17.60 2.36
N THR A 105 14.68 17.68 1.14
CA THR A 105 14.12 18.52 0.07
C THR A 105 12.70 18.05 -0.29
N LYS A 106 11.85 18.99 -0.72
CA LYS A 106 10.56 18.66 -1.34
C LYS A 106 10.84 17.89 -2.64
N ASP A 107 10.02 16.88 -2.92
CA ASP A 107 9.97 16.16 -4.21
C ASP A 107 11.17 15.28 -4.58
N PHE A 108 11.73 14.55 -3.60
CA PHE A 108 12.78 13.57 -3.86
C PHE A 108 12.29 12.34 -4.67
N THR A 109 11.07 11.87 -4.41
CA THR A 109 10.46 10.73 -5.11
C THR A 109 9.42 11.23 -6.09
N LYS A 110 9.80 11.28 -7.37
CA LYS A 110 8.94 11.76 -8.48
C LYS A 110 8.29 10.64 -9.28
N GLU A 111 8.82 9.42 -9.16
CA GLU A 111 8.35 8.21 -9.83
C GLU A 111 8.08 7.10 -8.80
N THR A 112 7.11 6.25 -9.09
CA THR A 112 6.85 5.06 -8.26
C THR A 112 8.04 4.12 -8.30
N THR A 113 8.63 3.81 -7.15
CA THR A 113 9.72 2.82 -7.09
C THR A 113 9.15 1.46 -6.67
N GLU A 114 9.28 0.45 -7.54
CA GLU A 114 8.88 -0.92 -7.22
C GLU A 114 10.06 -1.72 -6.63
N LYS A 115 9.83 -2.40 -5.51
CA LYS A 115 10.83 -3.23 -4.82
C LYS A 115 10.25 -4.61 -4.50
N ASN A 116 10.95 -5.67 -4.86
CA ASN A 116 10.57 -7.03 -4.46
C ASN A 116 11.06 -7.28 -3.02
N TYR A 117 10.17 -7.79 -2.16
CA TYR A 117 10.50 -8.21 -0.80
C TYR A 117 9.85 -9.55 -0.50
N ASN A 118 10.67 -10.62 -0.49
CA ASN A 118 10.20 -12.01 -0.44
C ASN A 118 9.11 -12.24 -1.52
N ASP A 119 7.93 -12.73 -1.11
CA ASP A 119 6.78 -13.02 -1.97
C ASP A 119 5.87 -11.78 -2.21
N PHE A 120 6.29 -10.62 -1.74
CA PHE A 120 5.53 -9.36 -1.82
C PHE A 120 6.19 -8.37 -2.76
N LYS A 121 5.38 -7.48 -3.33
CA LYS A 121 5.85 -6.29 -4.04
C LYS A 121 5.59 -5.07 -3.17
N ILE A 122 6.57 -4.19 -3.03
CA ILE A 122 6.46 -2.92 -2.30
C ILE A 122 6.56 -1.77 -3.29
N LEU A 123 5.60 -0.85 -3.25
CA LEU A 123 5.61 0.38 -4.04
C LEU A 123 5.90 1.57 -3.13
N ASP A 124 6.96 2.33 -3.38
CA ASP A 124 7.20 3.64 -2.77
C ASP A 124 6.65 4.72 -3.70
N LEU A 125 5.51 5.31 -3.32
CA LEU A 125 4.76 6.26 -4.14
C LEU A 125 5.18 7.71 -3.83
N PRO A 126 5.11 8.62 -4.82
CA PRO A 126 5.34 10.05 -4.62
C PRO A 126 4.52 10.65 -3.47
N GLY A 127 5.00 11.77 -2.89
CA GLY A 127 4.23 12.53 -1.90
C GLY A 127 3.16 13.41 -2.54
N MET A 128 2.05 13.67 -1.84
CA MET A 128 0.96 14.54 -2.35
C MET A 128 0.97 15.98 -1.82
N GLU A 129 1.86 16.37 -0.91
CA GLU A 129 1.78 17.71 -0.30
C GLU A 129 2.59 18.76 -1.09
N GLY A 130 1.89 19.70 -1.73
CA GLY A 130 2.45 20.94 -2.30
C GLY A 130 2.25 21.12 -3.81
N GLU A 131 2.56 20.10 -4.62
CA GLU A 131 2.44 20.13 -6.09
C GLU A 131 1.47 19.05 -6.58
N GLU A 132 0.20 19.25 -6.23
CA GLU A 132 -0.82 18.19 -6.20
C GLU A 132 -1.22 17.65 -7.59
N ASN A 133 -1.01 18.41 -8.67
CA ASN A 133 -1.42 18.01 -10.03
C ASN A 133 -0.31 17.25 -10.78
N THR A 134 0.95 17.40 -10.40
CA THR A 134 2.08 16.92 -11.22
C THR A 134 2.21 15.39 -11.17
N TYR A 135 1.80 14.76 -10.06
CA TYR A 135 2.01 13.33 -9.81
C TYR A 135 0.71 12.54 -9.60
N GLU A 136 -0.46 13.16 -9.82
CA GLU A 136 -1.77 12.55 -9.55
C GLU A 136 -1.96 11.24 -10.34
N ASP A 137 -1.64 11.24 -11.63
CA ASP A 137 -1.76 10.06 -12.49
C ASP A 137 -0.84 8.92 -12.06
N GLU A 138 0.38 9.25 -11.64
CA GLU A 138 1.38 8.28 -11.19
C GLU A 138 0.94 7.65 -9.86
N ILE A 139 0.45 8.46 -8.92
CA ILE A 139 -0.10 8.00 -7.66
C ILE A 139 -1.33 7.12 -7.92
N LYS A 140 -2.26 7.54 -8.78
CA LYS A 140 -3.45 6.77 -9.12
C LYS A 140 -3.09 5.40 -9.72
N LYS A 141 -2.18 5.37 -10.69
CA LYS A 141 -1.67 4.12 -11.29
C LYS A 141 -1.03 3.22 -10.24
N GLY A 142 -0.23 3.78 -9.34
CA GLY A 142 0.41 3.04 -8.26
C GLY A 142 -0.57 2.48 -7.23
N LEU A 143 -1.55 3.28 -6.79
CA LEU A 143 -2.56 2.87 -5.81
C LEU A 143 -3.48 1.78 -6.37
N ASN A 144 -3.87 1.85 -7.65
CA ASN A 144 -4.69 0.82 -8.30
C ASN A 144 -4.01 -0.56 -8.31
N LYS A 145 -2.68 -0.62 -8.33
CA LYS A 145 -1.93 -1.88 -8.25
C LYS A 145 -1.88 -2.46 -6.82
N CYS A 146 -2.27 -1.70 -5.81
CA CYS A 146 -2.06 -2.06 -4.40
C CYS A 146 -3.26 -2.80 -3.80
N HIS A 147 -2.98 -3.91 -3.12
CA HIS A 147 -3.96 -4.63 -2.32
C HIS A 147 -4.05 -4.07 -0.89
N ILE A 148 -2.92 -3.56 -0.39
CA ILE A 148 -2.78 -2.92 0.92
C ILE A 148 -2.05 -1.60 0.75
N ILE A 149 -2.52 -0.55 1.42
CA ILE A 149 -1.89 0.76 1.41
C ILE A 149 -1.56 1.20 2.83
N PHE A 150 -0.32 1.63 3.02
CA PHE A 150 0.12 2.35 4.20
C PHE A 150 0.23 3.83 3.87
N TYR A 151 -0.67 4.63 4.46
CA TYR A 151 -0.58 6.08 4.44
C TYR A 151 0.40 6.56 5.51
N VAL A 152 1.50 7.20 5.13
CA VAL A 152 2.54 7.69 6.03
C VAL A 152 2.39 9.19 6.24
N SER A 153 2.24 9.60 7.50
CA SER A 153 2.22 11.00 7.92
C SER A 153 3.21 11.28 9.04
N SER A 154 3.48 12.56 9.27
CA SER A 154 4.20 13.02 10.45
C SER A 154 3.40 12.76 11.73
N SER A 155 4.07 12.45 12.85
CA SER A 155 3.42 12.36 14.16
C SER A 155 3.06 13.72 14.79
N GLN A 156 3.35 14.83 14.11
CA GLN A 156 3.17 16.19 14.65
C GLN A 156 1.83 16.82 14.29
N LYS A 157 1.25 16.42 13.16
CA LYS A 157 -0.02 16.98 12.67
C LYS A 157 -0.89 15.85 12.13
N GLU A 158 -2.18 16.08 12.19
CA GLU A 158 -3.15 15.21 11.55
C GLU A 158 -3.12 15.43 10.03
N PRO A 159 -3.39 14.39 9.23
CA PRO A 159 -3.53 14.55 7.79
C PRO A 159 -4.67 15.51 7.42
N GLU A 160 -4.46 16.26 6.34
CA GLU A 160 -5.47 17.16 5.80
C GLU A 160 -6.62 16.37 5.15
N GLU A 161 -7.87 16.75 5.46
CA GLU A 161 -9.04 16.05 4.93
C GLU A 161 -9.13 16.11 3.41
N GLY A 162 -8.66 17.21 2.79
CA GLY A 162 -8.57 17.35 1.34
C GLY A 162 -7.70 16.24 0.73
N THR A 163 -6.52 15.98 1.31
CA THR A 163 -5.63 14.89 0.88
C THR A 163 -6.30 13.53 1.05
N LEU A 164 -6.95 13.26 2.18
CA LEU A 164 -7.66 12.00 2.42
C LEU A 164 -8.80 11.75 1.42
N ASN A 165 -9.56 12.80 1.10
CA ASN A 165 -10.66 12.72 0.14
C ASN A 165 -10.16 12.50 -1.29
N LYS A 166 -9.01 13.05 -1.67
CA LYS A 166 -8.39 12.75 -2.97
C LYS A 166 -7.97 11.28 -3.05
N ILE A 167 -7.29 10.78 -2.01
CA ILE A 167 -6.89 9.37 -1.95
C ILE A 167 -8.12 8.47 -2.09
N LYS A 168 -9.21 8.76 -1.37
CA LYS A 168 -10.46 8.00 -1.48
C LYS A 168 -10.98 7.88 -2.91
N ARG A 169 -10.74 8.87 -3.77
CA ARG A 169 -11.13 8.83 -5.20
C ARG A 169 -10.25 7.91 -6.04
N PHE A 170 -9.00 7.67 -5.61
CA PHE A 170 -8.05 6.80 -6.30
C PHE A 170 -8.07 5.37 -5.79
N LEU A 171 -8.58 5.13 -4.57
CA LEU A 171 -8.63 3.78 -4.01
C LEU A 171 -9.68 2.92 -4.70
N ASP A 172 -9.27 1.71 -5.05
CA ASP A 172 -10.19 0.66 -5.45
C ASP A 172 -11.04 0.21 -4.25
N LYS A 173 -12.27 -0.25 -4.55
CA LYS A 173 -13.27 -0.66 -3.53
C LYS A 173 -12.84 -1.84 -2.66
N GLN A 174 -11.72 -2.51 -2.95
CA GLN A 174 -11.26 -3.68 -2.21
C GLN A 174 -9.97 -3.43 -1.43
N THR A 175 -9.35 -2.25 -1.56
CA THR A 175 -8.05 -1.98 -0.97
C THR A 175 -8.18 -1.68 0.52
N ASN A 176 -7.37 -2.36 1.35
CA ASN A 176 -7.29 -2.06 2.77
C ASN A 176 -6.27 -0.95 3.01
N ILE A 177 -6.65 0.04 3.83
CA ILE A 177 -5.79 1.17 4.18
C ILE A 177 -5.45 1.17 5.67
N TYR A 178 -4.18 1.43 5.96
CA TYR A 178 -3.62 1.61 7.29
C TYR A 178 -2.93 2.97 7.36
N SER A 179 -2.84 3.55 8.55
CA SER A 179 -2.04 4.76 8.76
C SER A 179 -0.76 4.44 9.52
N ILE A 180 0.35 5.02 9.08
CA ILE A 180 1.64 4.99 9.78
C ILE A 180 1.98 6.43 10.16
N MET A 181 2.07 6.67 11.46
CA MET A 181 2.55 7.93 12.01
C MET A 181 4.03 7.82 12.35
N ASN A 182 4.85 8.51 11.55
CA ASN A 182 6.28 8.51 11.73
C ASN A 182 6.72 9.59 12.72
N VAL A 183 7.27 9.15 13.86
CA VAL A 183 7.88 9.99 14.89
C VAL A 183 9.28 10.40 14.45
N LYS A 184 9.37 11.62 13.90
CA LYS A 184 10.62 12.26 13.47
C LYS A 184 11.39 12.91 14.62
N LYS A 185 11.61 12.17 15.71
CA LYS A 185 12.44 12.63 16.83
C LYS A 185 13.75 11.86 16.86
N PHE A 186 14.86 12.60 16.92
CA PHE A 186 16.20 12.04 17.13
C PHE A 186 16.43 11.83 18.62
N LEU A 187 17.07 10.72 18.99
CA LEU A 187 17.55 10.56 20.37
C LEU A 187 18.64 11.57 20.70
N ASN A 188 18.51 12.18 21.87
CA ASN A 188 19.46 13.08 22.47
C ASN A 188 19.31 13.03 24.00
N SER A 189 20.24 13.66 24.71
CA SER A 189 20.26 13.65 26.18
C SER A 189 18.98 14.17 26.83
N ARG A 190 18.20 15.05 26.16
CA ARG A 190 16.96 15.61 26.72
C ARG A 190 15.76 14.69 26.59
N ASN A 191 15.76 13.77 25.62
CA ASN A 191 14.60 12.92 25.32
C ASN A 191 14.86 11.42 25.45
N ILE A 192 16.07 11.01 25.86
CA ILE A 192 16.42 9.59 26.04
C ILE A 192 15.52 8.87 27.05
N ASN A 193 15.09 9.60 28.09
CA ASN A 193 14.19 9.08 29.13
C ASN A 193 12.71 9.35 28.82
N GLN A 194 12.39 9.96 27.68
CA GLN A 194 11.01 10.18 27.27
C GLN A 194 10.51 9.00 26.45
N PRO A 195 9.24 8.60 26.60
CA PRO A 195 8.67 7.58 25.74
C PRO A 195 8.62 8.08 24.29
N LEU A 196 8.83 7.16 23.34
CA LEU A 196 8.74 7.48 21.91
C LEU A 196 7.33 8.01 21.55
N ILE A 197 6.31 7.42 22.16
CA ILE A 197 4.90 7.79 22.00
C ILE A 197 4.49 8.59 23.23
N THR A 198 4.42 9.92 23.08
CA THR A 198 3.93 10.85 24.11
C THR A 198 2.41 10.98 24.06
N GLU A 199 1.78 11.57 25.09
CA GLU A 199 0.33 11.83 25.10
C GLU A 199 -0.13 12.72 23.92
N ASP A 200 0.69 13.69 23.52
CA ASP A 200 0.42 14.49 22.31
C ASP A 200 0.36 13.61 21.06
N ILE A 201 1.29 12.66 20.91
CA ILE A 201 1.32 11.74 19.77
C ILE A 201 0.11 10.81 19.80
N LYS A 202 -0.28 10.30 20.98
CA LYS A 202 -1.51 9.52 21.12
C LYS A 202 -2.75 10.32 20.75
N THR A 203 -2.81 11.59 21.12
CA THR A 203 -3.92 12.49 20.76
C THR A 203 -4.00 12.66 19.25
N VAL A 204 -2.88 12.92 18.57
CA VAL A 204 -2.83 13.01 17.10
C VAL A 204 -3.20 11.66 16.47
N GLN A 205 -2.79 10.54 17.06
CA GLN A 205 -3.13 9.18 16.59
C GLN A 205 -4.63 8.94 16.63
N LEU A 206 -5.28 9.20 17.77
CA LEU A 206 -6.72 9.03 17.93
C LEU A 206 -7.50 9.87 16.91
N ARG A 207 -7.14 11.14 16.74
CA ARG A 207 -7.79 12.04 15.78
C ARG A 207 -7.55 11.61 14.33
N THR A 208 -6.35 11.12 14.03
CA THR A 208 -6.02 10.55 12.72
C THR A 208 -6.88 9.30 12.46
N GLU A 209 -6.99 8.39 13.42
CA GLU A 209 -7.85 7.21 13.31
C GLU A 209 -9.32 7.58 13.09
N GLU A 210 -9.84 8.57 13.81
CA GLU A 210 -11.22 9.05 13.62
C GLU A 210 -11.44 9.60 12.21
N LYS A 211 -10.51 10.43 11.70
CA LYS A 211 -10.57 10.93 10.31
C LYS A 211 -10.54 9.80 9.31
N PHE A 212 -9.64 8.84 9.47
CA PHE A 212 -9.54 7.69 8.56
C PHE A 212 -10.78 6.82 8.60
N LYS A 213 -11.35 6.55 9.78
CA LYS A 213 -12.62 5.82 9.93
C LYS A 213 -13.75 6.55 9.21
N ARG A 214 -13.86 7.88 9.34
CA ARG A 214 -14.87 8.69 8.65
C ARG A 214 -14.68 8.66 7.13
N THR A 215 -13.45 8.76 6.63
CA THR A 215 -13.17 8.82 5.20
C THR A 215 -13.30 7.45 4.52
N PHE A 216 -12.67 6.41 5.08
CA PHE A 216 -12.50 5.10 4.43
C PHE A 216 -13.40 3.99 4.99
N GLY A 217 -14.12 4.24 6.10
CA GLY A 217 -15.08 3.31 6.67
C GLY A 217 -14.47 1.94 6.99
N SER A 218 -15.10 0.87 6.49
CA SER A 218 -14.66 -0.52 6.73
C SER A 218 -13.33 -0.88 6.07
N HIS A 219 -12.84 -0.09 5.11
CA HIS A 219 -11.54 -0.30 4.46
C HIS A 219 -10.37 0.13 5.33
N TYR A 220 -10.61 1.00 6.32
CA TYR A 220 -9.58 1.36 7.29
C TYR A 220 -9.40 0.26 8.33
N LYS A 221 -8.15 -0.18 8.51
CA LYS A 221 -7.83 -1.34 9.36
C LYS A 221 -7.00 -1.01 10.62
N GLY A 222 -6.54 0.23 10.76
CA GLY A 222 -5.89 0.70 11.98
C GLY A 222 -4.68 1.58 11.74
N SER A 223 -4.05 2.00 12.84
CA SER A 223 -2.87 2.85 12.83
C SER A 223 -1.67 2.19 13.51
N VAL A 224 -0.49 2.65 13.10
CA VAL A 224 0.79 2.31 13.70
C VAL A 224 1.56 3.59 13.97
N VAL A 225 2.17 3.68 15.15
CA VAL A 225 3.13 4.74 15.46
C VAL A 225 4.52 4.12 15.53
N LEU A 226 5.47 4.67 14.78
CA LEU A 226 6.85 4.17 14.72
C LEU A 226 7.85 5.30 14.55
N SER A 227 9.14 4.99 14.67
CA SER A 227 10.21 5.89 14.23
C SER A 227 11.04 5.22 13.13
N ALA A 228 10.84 5.69 11.90
CA ALA A 228 11.54 5.18 10.73
C ALA A 228 13.06 5.38 10.86
N TYR A 229 13.47 6.52 11.41
CA TYR A 229 14.87 6.86 11.59
C TYR A 229 15.57 5.92 12.57
N MET A 230 14.93 5.64 13.72
CA MET A 230 15.47 4.72 14.71
C MET A 230 15.63 3.32 14.11
N ALA A 231 14.64 2.87 13.33
CA ALA A 231 14.69 1.59 12.65
C ALA A 231 15.77 1.53 11.55
N GLN A 232 15.95 2.61 10.80
CA GLN A 232 16.99 2.76 9.79
C GLN A 232 18.40 2.59 10.39
N ILE A 233 18.69 3.33 11.47
CA ILE A 233 19.99 3.27 12.13
C ILE A 233 20.25 1.88 12.74
N SER A 234 19.22 1.28 13.34
CA SER A 234 19.35 -0.03 13.98
C SER A 234 19.70 -1.10 12.96
N ARG A 235 19.18 -1.00 11.73
CA ARG A 235 19.55 -1.86 10.59
C ARG A 235 20.87 -1.49 9.93
N ASN A 236 21.62 -0.56 10.50
CA ASN A 236 22.88 -0.06 9.96
C ASN A 236 22.76 0.53 8.55
N ILE A 237 21.58 1.08 8.21
CA ILE A 237 21.33 1.76 6.94
C ILE A 237 21.77 3.22 7.11
N ILE A 238 22.98 3.55 6.66
CA ILE A 238 23.60 4.85 6.89
C ILE A 238 23.86 5.53 5.54
N PRO A 239 22.85 6.16 4.94
CA PRO A 239 22.97 6.78 3.61
C PRO A 239 23.88 8.01 3.63
N LYS A 240 24.10 8.63 4.81
CA LYS A 240 24.88 9.87 4.95
C LYS A 240 25.83 9.83 6.13
N LYS A 241 26.97 10.51 6.01
CA LYS A 241 27.96 10.66 7.09
C LYS A 241 27.35 11.22 8.40
N GLN A 242 26.39 12.13 8.30
CA GLN A 242 25.69 12.68 9.47
C GLN A 242 24.91 11.62 10.27
N ASP A 243 24.40 10.59 9.60
CA ASP A 243 23.63 9.52 10.24
C ASP A 243 24.52 8.57 11.01
N ALA A 244 25.78 8.37 10.57
CA ALA A 244 26.79 7.66 11.36
C ALA A 244 27.05 8.37 12.70
N LYS A 245 27.24 9.69 12.67
CA LYS A 245 27.47 10.48 13.90
C LYS A 245 26.28 10.40 14.86
N ARG A 246 25.05 10.45 14.32
CA ARG A 246 23.82 10.31 15.10
C ARG A 246 23.62 8.89 15.64
N LYS A 247 24.02 7.85 14.89
CA LYS A 247 24.06 6.46 15.37
C LYS A 247 24.97 6.34 16.58
N SER A 248 26.22 6.77 16.47
CA SER A 248 27.19 6.70 17.57
C SER A 248 26.66 7.39 18.82
N LYS A 249 26.08 8.60 18.68
CA LYS A 249 25.48 9.32 19.80
C LYS A 249 24.27 8.61 20.41
N SER A 250 23.45 7.97 19.59
CA SER A 250 22.27 7.21 20.08
C SER A 250 22.70 5.96 20.85
N ILE A 251 23.73 5.25 20.38
CA ILE A 251 24.30 4.08 21.06
C ILE A 251 24.92 4.48 22.40
N GLU A 252 25.70 5.57 22.43
CA GLU A 252 26.30 6.12 23.65
C GLU A 252 25.23 6.44 24.70
N LEU A 253 24.09 7.00 24.29
CA LEU A 253 22.98 7.35 25.19
C LEU A 253 22.20 6.15 25.72
N ILE A 254 22.10 5.05 24.96
CA ILE A 254 21.29 3.87 25.31
C ILE A 254 22.13 2.79 26.01
N GLY A 255 23.46 2.92 25.97
CA GLY A 255 24.40 2.06 26.69
C GLY A 255 24.73 0.73 26.00
N SER A 256 23.95 0.27 25.01
CA SER A 256 24.37 -0.84 24.14
C SER A 256 23.60 -0.92 22.82
N GLU A 257 24.25 -1.44 21.77
CA GLU A 257 23.61 -1.71 20.46
C GLU A 257 22.50 -2.78 20.58
N LYS A 258 22.62 -3.71 21.53
CA LYS A 258 21.63 -4.78 21.77
C LYS A 258 20.31 -4.21 22.32
N THR A 259 20.39 -3.28 23.29
CA THR A 259 19.22 -2.58 23.85
C THR A 259 18.55 -1.67 22.81
N TYR A 260 19.36 -1.02 21.98
CA TYR A 260 18.87 -0.21 20.87
C TYR A 260 18.05 -1.04 19.87
N MET A 261 18.55 -2.21 19.50
CA MET A 261 17.86 -3.15 18.62
C MET A 261 16.58 -3.70 19.24
N SER A 262 16.54 -4.03 20.54
CA SER A 262 15.33 -4.51 21.22
C SER A 262 14.21 -3.47 21.31
N THR A 263 14.55 -2.18 21.52
CA THR A 263 13.57 -1.08 21.54
C THR A 263 12.97 -0.84 20.15
N VAL A 264 13.75 -1.09 19.10
CA VAL A 264 13.28 -1.02 17.70
C VAL A 264 12.51 -2.27 17.29
N ILE A 265 12.77 -3.44 17.89
CA ILE A 265 12.04 -4.68 17.59
C ILE A 265 10.55 -4.59 17.90
N LEU A 266 10.11 -3.73 18.83
CA LEU A 266 8.67 -3.45 19.03
C LEU A 266 7.98 -2.89 17.77
N ILE A 267 8.71 -2.22 16.87
CA ILE A 267 8.21 -1.76 15.58
C ILE A 267 8.18 -2.90 14.54
N ASN A 268 9.04 -3.92 14.69
CA ASN A 268 9.06 -5.09 13.79
C ASN A 268 7.89 -6.07 14.04
N LEU A 269 7.26 -6.03 15.21
CA LEU A 269 6.12 -6.88 15.57
C LEU A 269 4.81 -6.51 14.85
N LEU A 270 4.79 -5.43 14.08
CA LEU A 270 3.63 -5.02 13.27
C LEU A 270 3.61 -5.61 11.85
N ILE A 271 4.59 -6.44 11.51
CA ILE A 271 4.75 -7.05 10.17
C ILE A 271 4.87 -8.59 10.28
N TYR A 272 4.55 -9.18 11.44
CA TYR A 272 4.39 -10.63 11.61
C TYR A 272 2.94 -10.97 11.94
#